data_AF-A0A4Q3RAH9-F1
#
_entry.id   AF-A0A4Q3RAH9-F1
#
_cell.length_a   1.000
_cell.length_b   1.000
_cell.length_c   1.000
_cell.angle_alpha   90.00
_cell.angle_beta   90.00
_cell.angle_gamma   90.00
#
_symmetry.space_group_name_H-M   'P 1'
#
loop_
_entity.id
_entity.type
_entity.pdbx_description
1 polymer ?
#
loop_
_entity_poly.entity_id
_entity_poly.type
_entity_poly.pdbx_seq_one_letter_code
_entity_poly.pdbx_strand_id
1 'polypeptide(L)'
;MKTIKGPGIFLAQFLGDQPPFNDMKSICGWAKELGYKGVQIPTWDSRCIDLQKAAESKTYADELNGMINELGLEITELSTHLQGQLVAVHPAYDLLFDAFAPDYAKNNPKARTEWAVQQLKYAAKASQNLGLTACASFSGALLWHTFHPWPQRPAGLVEEGFKE
;
A
#
# COMPACT_ATOMS: atom_id res chain seq x y z
N MET A 1 -20.50 23.17 6.12
CA MET A 1 -19.78 22.09 6.85
C MET A 1 -18.31 22.15 6.45
N LYS A 2 -17.37 22.08 7.40
CA LYS A 2 -15.95 21.92 7.07
C LYS A 2 -15.68 20.43 6.82
N THR A 3 -15.35 20.06 5.59
CA THR A 3 -15.00 18.69 5.19
C THR A 3 -13.51 18.39 5.36
N ILE A 4 -12.67 19.42 5.42
CA ILE A 4 -11.22 19.31 5.64
C ILE A 4 -10.95 19.11 7.14
N LYS A 5 -10.35 17.98 7.48
CA LYS A 5 -10.02 17.58 8.88
C LYS A 5 -8.64 18.04 9.34
N GLY A 6 -7.74 18.38 8.40
CA GLY A 6 -6.37 18.83 8.69
C GLY A 6 -5.35 18.20 7.74
N PRO A 7 -4.05 18.52 7.91
CA PRO A 7 -2.98 17.94 7.10
C PRO A 7 -2.74 16.47 7.45
N GLY A 8 -2.59 15.64 6.42
CA GLY A 8 -2.15 14.25 6.52
C GLY A 8 -0.74 14.06 5.96
N ILE A 9 -0.03 13.04 6.43
CA ILE A 9 1.32 12.69 5.97
C ILE A 9 1.40 11.22 5.58
N PHE A 10 2.09 10.91 4.48
CA PHE A 10 2.38 9.53 4.09
C PHE A 10 3.69 9.07 4.69
N LEU A 11 3.62 8.14 5.64
CA LEU A 11 4.78 7.73 6.43
C LEU A 11 5.88 7.06 5.60
N ALA A 12 5.53 6.38 4.50
CA ALA A 12 6.51 5.67 3.67
C ALA A 12 7.62 6.56 3.11
N GLN A 13 7.36 7.85 2.94
CA GLN A 13 8.35 8.82 2.43
C GLN A 13 9.45 9.14 3.44
N PHE A 14 9.25 8.77 4.72
CA PHE A 14 10.12 9.16 5.82
C PHE A 14 10.69 7.96 6.58
N LEU A 15 10.20 6.74 6.36
CA LEU A 15 10.71 5.53 7.01
C LEU A 15 12.21 5.37 6.80
N GLY A 16 12.91 4.98 7.86
CA GLY A 16 14.35 4.77 7.86
C GLY A 16 14.79 3.95 9.05
N ASP A 17 16.07 3.60 9.12
CA ASP A 17 16.55 2.67 10.16
C ASP A 17 16.95 3.34 11.47
N GLN A 18 16.87 4.67 11.54
CA GLN A 18 17.24 5.46 12.72
C GLN A 18 16.03 6.22 13.30
N PRO A 19 15.98 6.43 14.62
CA PRO A 19 14.96 7.27 15.25
C PRO A 19 14.94 8.69 14.67
N PRO A 20 13.75 9.32 14.54
CA PRO A 20 12.43 8.80 14.92
C PRO A 20 11.74 7.93 13.84
N PHE A 21 12.43 7.53 12.78
CA PHE A 21 11.81 6.97 11.56
C PHE A 21 11.74 5.44 11.50
N ASN A 22 12.23 4.76 12.55
CA ASN A 22 12.46 3.32 12.62
C ASN A 22 11.37 2.52 13.34
N ASP A 23 10.37 3.20 13.91
CA ASP A 23 9.20 2.57 14.51
C ASP A 23 7.97 3.47 14.45
N MET A 24 6.78 2.84 14.54
CA MET A 24 5.50 3.52 14.36
C MET A 24 5.20 4.58 15.43
N LYS A 25 5.61 4.36 16.69
CA LYS A 25 5.32 5.29 17.78
C LYS A 25 6.17 6.55 17.66
N SER A 26 7.46 6.38 17.39
CA SER A 26 8.41 7.49 17.22
C SER A 26 8.06 8.35 16.00
N ILE A 27 7.76 7.74 14.85
CA ILE A 27 7.46 8.51 13.63
C ILE A 27 6.12 9.24 13.73
N CYS A 28 5.13 8.65 14.40
CA CYS A 28 3.87 9.34 14.71
C CYS A 28 4.09 10.50 15.70
N GLY A 29 4.94 10.33 16.71
CA GLY A 29 5.33 11.42 17.60
C GLY A 29 5.94 12.61 16.84
N TRP A 30 6.90 12.32 15.95
CA TRP A 30 7.49 13.31 15.05
C TRP A 30 6.46 14.00 14.15
N ALA A 31 5.56 13.24 13.51
CA ALA A 31 4.50 13.80 12.67
C ALA A 31 3.57 14.73 13.46
N LYS A 32 3.25 14.35 14.71
CA LYS A 32 2.45 15.16 15.63
C LYS A 32 3.12 16.49 15.97
N GLU A 33 4.41 16.48 16.27
CA GLU A 33 5.22 17.67 16.57
C GLU A 33 5.23 18.67 15.40
N LEU A 34 5.19 18.17 14.16
CA LEU A 34 5.08 19.00 12.95
C LEU A 34 3.66 19.54 12.69
N GLY A 35 2.67 19.15 13.49
CA GLY A 35 1.29 19.65 13.40
C GLY A 35 0.37 18.83 12.50
N TYR A 36 0.81 17.66 12.01
CA TYR A 36 -0.06 16.75 11.28
C TYR A 36 -1.22 16.26 12.15
N LYS A 37 -2.35 15.94 11.49
CA LYS A 37 -3.56 15.41 12.13
C LYS A 37 -3.84 13.97 11.76
N GLY A 38 -3.32 13.51 10.64
CA GLY A 38 -3.50 12.15 10.18
C GLY A 38 -2.27 11.55 9.53
N VAL A 39 -2.19 10.22 9.56
CA VAL A 39 -1.11 9.44 8.97
C VAL A 39 -1.67 8.40 7.99
N GLN A 40 -1.09 8.35 6.80
CA GLN A 40 -1.28 7.26 5.85
C GLN A 40 -0.22 6.20 6.09
N ILE A 41 -0.65 4.95 6.26
CA ILE A 41 0.22 3.83 6.68
C ILE A 41 0.55 2.94 5.47
N PRO A 42 1.84 2.79 5.09
CA PRO A 42 2.22 1.76 4.12
C PRO A 42 2.06 0.37 4.71
N THR A 43 1.52 -0.57 3.95
CA THR A 43 1.26 -1.93 4.43
C THR A 43 2.37 -2.93 4.17
N TRP A 44 3.45 -2.52 3.48
CA TRP A 44 4.56 -3.41 3.12
C TRP A 44 5.62 -3.52 4.23
N ASP A 45 5.67 -2.56 5.14
CA ASP A 45 6.66 -2.50 6.21
C ASP A 45 6.05 -2.98 7.53
N SER A 46 6.56 -4.08 8.06
CA SER A 46 6.08 -4.70 9.31
C SER A 46 6.34 -3.83 10.55
N ARG A 47 7.23 -2.83 10.46
CA ARG A 47 7.43 -1.83 11.52
C ARG A 47 6.21 -0.92 11.67
N CYS A 48 5.43 -0.75 10.61
CA CYS A 48 4.23 0.06 10.59
C CYS A 48 2.98 -0.75 10.93
N ILE A 49 2.82 -1.92 10.30
CA ILE A 49 1.62 -2.75 10.44
C ILE A 49 1.89 -4.21 10.05
N ASP A 50 1.38 -5.14 10.85
CA ASP A 50 1.16 -6.52 10.41
C ASP A 50 -0.18 -6.59 9.68
N LEU A 51 -0.12 -6.56 8.34
CA LEU A 51 -1.32 -6.45 7.50
C LEU A 51 -2.26 -7.64 7.65
N GLN A 52 -1.72 -8.85 7.71
CA GLN A 52 -2.54 -10.06 7.87
C GLN A 52 -3.21 -10.04 9.24
N LYS A 53 -2.47 -9.72 10.30
CA LYS A 53 -3.03 -9.64 11.65
C LYS A 53 -4.09 -8.54 11.76
N ALA A 54 -3.89 -7.39 11.12
CA ALA A 54 -4.91 -6.34 11.03
C ALA A 54 -6.17 -6.78 10.29
N ALA A 55 -6.05 -7.65 9.29
CA ALA A 55 -7.17 -8.21 8.57
C ALA A 55 -7.94 -9.29 9.36
N GLU A 56 -7.23 -10.08 10.16
CA GLU A 56 -7.78 -11.26 10.84
C GLU A 56 -8.16 -11.00 12.31
N SER A 57 -7.62 -9.96 12.94
CA SER A 57 -7.87 -9.60 14.34
C SER A 57 -8.33 -8.15 14.47
N LYS A 58 -9.62 -7.97 14.79
CA LYS A 58 -10.16 -6.66 15.14
C LYS A 58 -9.46 -6.06 16.38
N THR A 59 -9.08 -6.88 17.35
CA THR A 59 -8.35 -6.43 18.53
C THR A 59 -7.02 -5.76 18.15
N TYR A 60 -6.24 -6.37 17.25
CA TYR A 60 -4.98 -5.77 16.81
C TYR A 60 -5.21 -4.46 16.06
N ALA A 61 -6.24 -4.38 15.22
CA ALA A 61 -6.62 -3.14 14.54
C ALA A 61 -7.01 -2.05 15.54
N ASP A 62 -7.79 -2.39 16.58
CA ASP A 62 -8.20 -1.45 17.62
C ASP A 62 -7.01 -0.98 18.48
N GLU A 63 -6.05 -1.86 18.79
CA GLU A 63 -4.81 -1.52 19.49
C GLU A 63 -3.93 -0.55 18.66
N LEU A 64 -3.76 -0.84 17.37
CA LEU A 64 -3.01 0.04 16.45
C LEU A 64 -3.64 1.43 16.36
N ASN A 65 -4.97 1.47 16.16
CA ASN A 65 -5.71 2.72 16.09
C ASN A 65 -5.67 3.47 17.44
N GLY A 66 -5.80 2.76 18.55
CA GLY A 66 -5.70 3.31 19.90
C GLY A 66 -4.35 3.99 20.15
N MET A 67 -3.25 3.31 19.84
CA MET A 67 -1.89 3.86 19.97
C MET A 67 -1.72 5.17 19.17
N ILE A 68 -2.23 5.23 17.94
CA ILE A 68 -2.10 6.43 17.09
C ILE A 68 -2.98 7.57 17.61
N ASN A 69 -4.20 7.25 18.07
CA ASN A 69 -5.11 8.21 18.69
C ASN A 69 -4.55 8.78 20.01
N GLU A 70 -3.85 7.98 20.81
CA GLU A 70 -3.17 8.44 22.05
C GLU A 70 -2.08 9.48 21.76
N LEU A 71 -1.46 9.43 20.57
CA LEU A 71 -0.54 10.47 20.08
C LEU A 71 -1.26 11.69 19.48
N GLY A 72 -2.59 11.67 19.45
CA GLY A 72 -3.43 12.73 18.90
C GLY A 72 -3.38 12.85 17.38
N LEU A 73 -3.23 11.71 16.70
CA LEU A 73 -3.30 11.54 15.24
C LEU A 73 -4.43 10.56 14.89
N GLU A 74 -4.94 10.61 13.66
CA GLU A 74 -5.85 9.61 13.10
C GLU A 74 -5.17 8.81 11.97
N ILE A 75 -5.55 7.55 11.78
CA ILE A 75 -5.21 6.83 10.54
C ILE A 75 -6.13 7.33 9.44
N THR A 76 -5.57 7.84 8.34
CA THR A 76 -6.37 8.36 7.21
C THR A 76 -6.75 7.25 6.25
N GLU A 77 -5.75 6.51 5.78
CA GLU A 77 -5.91 5.34 4.92
C GLU A 77 -4.71 4.39 5.02
N LEU A 78 -4.93 3.13 4.64
CA LEU A 78 -3.84 2.21 4.33
C LEU A 78 -3.37 2.42 2.89
N SER A 79 -2.08 2.20 2.65
CA SER A 79 -1.46 2.28 1.33
C SER A 79 -0.81 0.96 0.92
N THR A 80 -1.22 0.46 -0.25
CA THR A 80 -0.79 -0.80 -0.86
C THR A 80 -0.07 -0.58 -2.19
N HIS A 81 0.59 0.56 -2.40
CA HIS A 81 1.21 0.89 -3.70
C HIS A 81 2.10 -0.22 -4.25
N LEU A 82 3.02 -0.77 -3.44
CA LEU A 82 3.94 -1.81 -3.88
C LEU A 82 3.21 -3.12 -4.16
N GLN A 83 2.33 -3.56 -3.26
CA GLN A 83 1.60 -4.82 -3.45
C GLN A 83 0.60 -4.74 -4.61
N GLY A 84 -0.12 -3.63 -4.72
CA GLY A 84 -1.09 -3.40 -5.79
C GLY A 84 -0.43 -3.32 -7.15
N GLN A 85 0.75 -2.70 -7.25
CA GLN A 85 1.54 -2.68 -8.49
C GLN A 85 1.81 -4.09 -9.03
N LEU A 86 1.88 -5.09 -8.15
CA LEU A 86 2.16 -6.48 -8.50
C LEU A 86 0.93 -7.30 -8.90
N VAL A 87 -0.27 -6.71 -8.89
CA VAL A 87 -1.51 -7.40 -9.34
C VAL A 87 -1.49 -7.61 -10.85
N ALA A 88 -1.10 -6.58 -11.61
CA ALA A 88 -1.08 -6.63 -13.07
C ALA A 88 0.32 -6.23 -13.60
N VAL A 89 1.21 -7.22 -13.74
CA VAL A 89 2.57 -7.02 -14.23
C VAL A 89 2.74 -7.66 -15.60
N HIS A 90 2.97 -6.84 -16.62
CA HIS A 90 3.36 -7.34 -17.93
C HIS A 90 4.73 -8.03 -17.87
N PRO A 91 4.98 -9.13 -18.62
CA PRO A 91 6.28 -9.80 -18.66
C PRO A 91 7.48 -8.89 -18.97
N ALA A 92 7.26 -7.82 -19.76
CA ALA A 92 8.30 -6.82 -20.06
C ALA A 92 8.85 -6.10 -18.81
N TYR A 93 8.12 -6.11 -17.70
CA TYR A 93 8.53 -5.51 -16.43
C TYR A 93 8.77 -6.54 -15.33
N ASP A 94 8.77 -7.83 -15.65
CA ASP A 94 8.83 -8.91 -14.66
C ASP A 94 10.03 -8.74 -13.71
N LEU A 95 11.24 -8.63 -14.28
CA LEU A 95 12.48 -8.43 -13.52
C LEU A 95 12.48 -7.12 -12.72
N LEU A 96 11.89 -6.05 -13.26
CA LEU A 96 11.90 -4.73 -12.62
C LEU A 96 11.01 -4.68 -11.36
N PHE A 97 9.96 -5.50 -11.33
CA PHE A 97 9.02 -5.56 -10.23
C PHE A 97 9.29 -6.69 -9.25
N ASP A 98 10.22 -7.60 -9.56
CA ASP A 98 10.51 -8.77 -8.74
C ASP A 98 11.05 -8.41 -7.33
N ALA A 99 11.77 -7.29 -7.23
CA ALA A 99 12.31 -6.80 -5.95
C ALA A 99 11.23 -6.41 -4.92
N PHE A 100 9.99 -6.16 -5.36
CA PHE A 100 8.88 -5.80 -4.46
C PHE A 100 8.11 -7.01 -3.92
N ALA A 101 8.39 -8.20 -4.45
CA ALA A 101 7.79 -9.44 -3.97
C ALA A 101 8.57 -9.99 -2.76
N PRO A 102 7.91 -10.76 -1.86
CA PRO A 102 8.61 -11.50 -0.83
C PRO A 102 9.51 -12.58 -1.46
N ASP A 103 10.58 -12.97 -0.77
CA ASP A 103 11.61 -13.86 -1.33
C ASP A 103 11.07 -15.17 -1.93
N TYR A 104 10.04 -15.76 -1.31
CA TYR A 104 9.44 -17.01 -1.80
C TYR A 104 8.63 -16.85 -3.10
N ALA A 105 8.29 -15.61 -3.50
CA ALA A 105 7.54 -15.29 -4.71
C ALA A 105 8.41 -14.65 -5.81
N LYS A 106 9.71 -14.44 -5.55
CA LYS A 106 10.66 -13.92 -6.54
C LYS A 106 10.91 -14.91 -7.67
N ASN A 107 11.16 -14.41 -8.88
CA ASN A 107 11.32 -15.17 -10.11
C ASN A 107 10.12 -16.10 -10.43
N ASN A 108 8.94 -15.80 -9.87
CA ASN A 108 7.72 -16.57 -10.08
C ASN A 108 6.53 -15.61 -10.27
N PRO A 109 6.25 -15.15 -11.51
CA PRO A 109 5.22 -14.16 -11.78
C PRO A 109 3.84 -14.57 -11.26
N LYS A 110 3.50 -15.86 -11.38
CA LYS A 110 2.23 -16.39 -10.91
C LYS A 110 2.11 -16.29 -9.39
N ALA A 111 3.12 -16.77 -8.65
CA ALA A 111 3.12 -16.69 -7.18
C ALA A 111 3.14 -15.24 -6.69
N ARG A 112 3.85 -14.34 -7.38
CA ARG A 112 3.85 -12.90 -7.09
C ARG A 112 2.47 -12.29 -7.24
N THR A 113 1.75 -12.58 -8.33
CA THR A 113 0.39 -12.10 -8.55
C THR A 113 -0.59 -12.66 -7.50
N GLU A 114 -0.50 -13.95 -7.19
CA GLU A 114 -1.32 -14.58 -6.15
C GLU A 114 -1.10 -13.93 -4.78
N TRP A 115 0.17 -13.68 -4.42
CA TRP A 115 0.52 -12.94 -3.21
C TRP A 115 -0.05 -11.53 -3.22
N ALA A 116 0.16 -10.77 -4.30
CA ALA A 116 -0.31 -9.39 -4.45
C ALA A 116 -1.83 -9.29 -4.23
N VAL A 117 -2.61 -10.14 -4.92
CA VAL A 117 -4.06 -10.22 -4.77
C VAL A 117 -4.45 -10.52 -3.31
N GLN A 118 -3.73 -11.42 -2.64
CA GLN A 118 -4.00 -11.73 -1.24
C GLN A 118 -3.69 -10.54 -0.31
N GLN A 119 -2.61 -9.79 -0.55
CA GLN A 119 -2.32 -8.57 0.20
C GLN A 119 -3.42 -7.53 0.06
N LEU A 120 -4.01 -7.37 -1.14
CA LEU A 120 -5.12 -6.44 -1.37
C LEU A 120 -6.39 -6.87 -0.62
N LYS A 121 -6.66 -8.18 -0.57
CA LYS A 121 -7.76 -8.73 0.25
C LYS A 121 -7.54 -8.48 1.74
N TYR A 122 -6.31 -8.63 2.22
CA TYR A 122 -5.98 -8.29 3.62
C TYR A 122 -6.14 -6.79 3.88
N ALA A 123 -5.64 -5.93 2.99
CA ALA A 123 -5.81 -4.49 3.14
C ALA A 123 -7.27 -4.04 3.19
N ALA A 124 -8.15 -4.66 2.39
CA ALA A 124 -9.59 -4.38 2.45
C ALA A 124 -10.20 -4.76 3.81
N LYS A 125 -9.88 -5.95 4.33
CA LYS A 125 -10.36 -6.40 5.66
C LYS A 125 -9.76 -5.58 6.80
N ALA A 126 -8.47 -5.27 6.74
CA ALA A 126 -7.78 -4.43 7.71
C ALA A 126 -8.39 -3.02 7.73
N SER A 127 -8.66 -2.44 6.56
CA SER A 127 -9.35 -1.15 6.43
C SER A 127 -10.73 -1.20 7.08
N GLN A 128 -11.50 -2.28 6.85
CA GLN A 128 -12.78 -2.48 7.52
C GLN A 128 -12.65 -2.55 9.05
N ASN A 129 -11.68 -3.30 9.57
CA ASN A 129 -11.45 -3.43 11.01
C ASN A 129 -11.01 -2.10 11.66
N LEU A 130 -10.25 -1.28 10.93
CA LEU A 130 -9.81 0.06 11.32
C LEU A 130 -10.87 1.16 11.10
N GLY A 131 -12.01 0.83 10.46
CA GLY A 131 -13.06 1.79 10.14
C GLY A 131 -12.72 2.77 8.99
N LEU A 132 -11.77 2.40 8.14
CA LEU A 132 -11.31 3.22 7.01
C LEU A 132 -12.19 2.97 5.77
N THR A 133 -12.46 4.04 5.02
CA THR A 133 -13.28 4.00 3.79
C THR A 133 -12.46 4.18 2.51
N ALA A 134 -11.15 4.37 2.63
CA ALA A 134 -10.24 4.56 1.53
C ALA A 134 -8.97 3.70 1.71
N CYS A 135 -8.41 3.26 0.58
CA CYS A 135 -7.11 2.62 0.51
C CYS A 135 -6.39 3.14 -0.74
N ALA A 136 -5.20 3.71 -0.57
CA ALA A 136 -4.36 4.14 -1.68
C ALA A 136 -3.65 2.92 -2.28
N SER A 137 -3.63 2.81 -3.61
CA SER A 137 -2.98 1.69 -4.28
C SER A 137 -2.54 2.04 -5.70
N PHE A 138 -1.70 1.19 -6.27
CA PHE A 138 -1.51 1.11 -7.72
C PHE A 138 -2.15 -0.19 -8.21
N SER A 139 -2.68 -0.22 -9.42
CA SER A 139 -3.33 -1.41 -9.97
C SER A 139 -2.37 -2.34 -10.71
N GLY A 140 -1.13 -1.89 -10.95
CA GLY A 140 -0.34 -2.41 -12.06
C GLY A 140 -0.94 -2.00 -13.41
N ALA A 141 -0.32 -2.46 -14.50
CA ALA A 141 -0.78 -2.23 -15.85
C ALA A 141 -0.14 -3.20 -16.85
N LEU A 142 -0.97 -3.96 -17.56
CA LEU A 142 -0.50 -4.88 -18.59
C LEU A 142 -0.04 -4.15 -19.87
N LEU A 143 -0.67 -3.01 -20.18
CA LEU A 143 -0.41 -2.26 -21.42
C LEU A 143 0.47 -1.02 -21.24
N TRP A 144 0.99 -0.75 -20.04
CA TRP A 144 1.79 0.47 -19.80
C TRP A 144 3.02 0.58 -20.70
N HIS A 145 3.64 -0.56 -21.02
CA HIS A 145 4.77 -0.64 -21.94
C HIS A 145 4.44 -0.18 -23.38
N THR A 146 3.16 -0.02 -23.71
CA THR A 146 2.66 0.44 -25.02
C THR A 146 2.08 1.86 -24.97
N PHE A 147 2.29 2.57 -23.85
CA PHE A 147 1.79 3.93 -23.66
C PHE A 147 2.30 4.89 -24.75
N HIS A 148 3.57 4.79 -25.13
CA HIS A 148 4.08 5.55 -26.26
C HIS A 148 3.54 4.97 -27.58
N PRO A 149 2.82 5.75 -28.41
CA PRO A 149 2.10 5.21 -29.57
C PRO A 149 2.98 5.01 -30.80
N TRP A 150 4.30 4.82 -30.61
CA TRP A 150 5.26 4.59 -31.68
C TRP A 150 6.14 3.36 -31.38
N PRO A 151 6.25 2.38 -32.30
CA PRO A 151 5.49 2.29 -33.57
C PRO A 151 3.98 2.21 -33.33
N GLN A 152 3.19 2.42 -34.39
CA GLN A 152 1.73 2.42 -34.30
C GLN A 152 1.23 1.12 -33.66
N ARG A 153 0.31 1.25 -32.69
CA ARG A 153 -0.26 0.11 -31.98
C ARG A 153 -1.03 -0.78 -32.96
N PRO A 154 -0.83 -2.11 -32.94
CA PRO A 154 -1.64 -3.01 -33.74
C PRO A 154 -3.11 -2.94 -33.33
N ALA A 155 -4.01 -3.17 -34.27
CA ALA A 155 -5.42 -3.33 -33.98
C ALA A 155 -5.64 -4.52 -33.03
N GLY A 156 -6.48 -4.37 -32.00
CA GLY A 156 -6.77 -5.43 -31.04
C GLY A 156 -5.93 -5.42 -29.76
N LEU A 157 -4.86 -4.61 -29.67
CA LEU A 157 -3.94 -4.59 -28.52
C LEU A 157 -4.65 -4.23 -27.21
N VAL A 158 -5.58 -3.27 -27.25
CA VAL A 158 -6.31 -2.83 -26.06
C VAL A 158 -7.28 -3.93 -25.61
N GLU A 159 -7.99 -4.52 -26.57
CA GLU A 159 -8.92 -5.63 -26.34
C GLU A 159 -8.22 -6.86 -25.78
N GLU A 160 -6.99 -7.15 -26.22
CA GLU A 160 -6.15 -8.22 -25.65
C GLU A 160 -5.83 -7.95 -24.18
N GLY A 161 -5.43 -6.73 -23.83
CA GLY A 161 -5.15 -6.38 -22.43
C GLY A 161 -6.35 -6.46 -21.49
N PHE A 162 -7.59 -6.38 -22.01
CA PHE A 162 -8.83 -6.58 -21.23
C PHE A 162 -9.28 -8.06 -21.13
N LYS A 163 -8.62 -9.00 -21.83
CA LYS A 163 -8.98 -10.42 -21.84
C LYS A 163 -8.20 -11.28 -20.83
N GLU A 164 -7.14 -10.75 -20.24
CA GLU A 164 -6.43 -11.31 -19.08
C GLU A 164 -7.28 -11.25 -17.81
#